data_AF-A0A356IQP9-F1
#
_entry.id   AF-A0A356IQP9-F1
#
_cell.length_a   1.000
_cell.length_b   1.000
_cell.length_c   1.000
_cell.angle_alpha   90.00
_cell.angle_beta   90.00
_cell.angle_gamma   90.00
#
_symmetry.space_group_name_H-M   'P 1'
#
loop_
_entity.id
_entity.type
_entity.pdbx_description
1 polymer ?
#
loop_
_entity_poly.entity_id
_entity_poly.type
_entity_poly.pdbx_seq_one_letter_code
_entity_poly.pdbx_strand_id
1 'polypeptide(L)' 'VQISTLLSIKTGACPEDCKYCSQSGHYNTGLEKEKLMEIQNVLTQAREAKASGASRFCMGAAWRSPREKDMPYVLDMV' A
#
# COMPACT_ATOMS: atom_id res chain seq x y z
N VAL A 1 -17.65 -17.57 -0.17
CA VAL A 1 -17.15 -16.53 -1.10
C VAL A 1 -16.01 -15.79 -0.39
N GLN A 2 -14.85 -15.64 -1.03
CA GLN A 2 -13.71 -14.90 -0.44
C GLN A 2 -13.77 -13.44 -0.89
N ILE A 3 -13.88 -12.52 0.06
CA ILE A 3 -13.87 -11.07 -0.19
C ILE A 3 -12.55 -10.51 0.33
N SER A 4 -11.85 -9.74 -0.49
CA SER A 4 -10.57 -9.13 -0.13
C SER A 4 -10.64 -7.62 -0.34
N THR A 5 -10.13 -6.85 0.63
CA THR A 5 -10.00 -5.40 0.53
C THR A 5 -8.53 -5.04 0.46
N LEU A 6 -8.15 -4.15 -0.45
CA LEU A 6 -6.78 -3.71 -0.62
C LEU A 6 -6.63 -2.22 -0.26
N LEU A 7 -5.54 -1.88 0.42
CA LEU A 7 -5.12 -0.51 0.68
C LEU A 7 -3.67 -0.31 0.20
N SER A 8 -3.41 0.82 -0.44
CA SER A 8 -2.05 1.24 -0.78
C SER A 8 -1.41 1.91 0.44
N ILE A 9 -0.49 1.21 1.11
CA ILE A 9 0.20 1.73 2.29
C ILE A 9 1.29 2.75 1.93
N LYS A 10 1.72 2.81 0.66
CA LYS A 10 2.64 3.82 0.11
C LYS A 10 2.35 4.01 -1.37
N THR A 11 1.99 5.22 -1.78
CA THR A 11 1.48 5.50 -3.14
C THR A 11 2.42 6.40 -3.96
N GLY A 12 2.64 6.05 -5.23
CA GLY A 12 3.39 6.86 -6.19
C GLY A 12 4.91 6.82 -5.99
N ALA A 13 5.67 7.53 -6.83
CA ALA A 13 7.14 7.56 -6.81
C ALA A 13 7.80 6.17 -6.76
N CYS A 14 7.29 5.23 -7.55
CA CYS A 14 7.90 3.91 -7.74
C CYS A 14 9.13 4.03 -8.66
N PRO A 15 10.27 3.39 -8.36
CA PRO A 15 11.45 3.45 -9.22
C PRO A 15 11.34 2.59 -10.49
N GLU A 16 10.37 1.67 -10.56
CA GLU A 16 10.17 0.80 -11.73
C GLU A 16 9.46 1.54 -12.87
N ASP A 17 9.77 1.19 -14.13
CA ASP A 17 9.34 1.86 -15.35
C ASP A 17 8.17 1.14 -16.07
N CYS A 18 7.29 0.50 -15.30
CA CYS A 18 6.12 -0.20 -15.84
C CYS A 18 5.21 0.76 -16.63
N LYS A 19 5.15 0.60 -17.96
CA LYS A 19 4.43 1.48 -18.91
C LYS A 19 2.94 1.67 -18.60
N TYR A 20 2.32 0.75 -17.88
CA TYR A 20 0.89 0.77 -17.53
C TYR A 20 0.62 1.32 -16.13
N CYS A 21 1.64 1.46 -15.28
CA CYS A 21 1.44 1.77 -13.87
C CYS A 21 1.41 3.28 -13.63
N SER A 22 0.32 3.79 -13.09
CA SER A 22 0.17 5.21 -12.75
C SER A 22 1.11 5.68 -11.64
N GLN A 23 1.71 4.74 -10.89
CA GLN A 23 2.58 5.02 -9.75
C GLN A 23 4.08 5.10 -10.11
N SER A 24 4.44 4.76 -11.36
CA SER A 24 5.81 4.87 -11.86
C SER A 24 6.29 6.33 -11.76
N GLY A 25 7.47 6.53 -11.17
CA GLY A 25 8.12 7.84 -11.08
C GLY A 25 8.63 8.36 -12.43
N HIS A 26 8.63 7.52 -13.48
CA HIS A 26 9.09 7.87 -14.83
C HIS A 26 8.04 8.58 -15.68
N TYR A 27 6.78 8.55 -15.27
CA TYR A 27 5.66 9.13 -16.02
C TYR A 27 4.94 10.19 -15.19
N ASN A 28 4.52 11.27 -15.84
CA ASN A 28 3.69 12.29 -15.20
C ASN A 28 2.20 11.92 -15.36
N THR A 29 1.63 11.32 -14.33
CA THR A 29 0.23 10.85 -14.31
C THR A 29 -0.70 11.72 -13.48
N GLY A 30 -0.18 12.79 -12.87
CA GLY A 30 -0.94 13.63 -11.92
C GLY A 30 -1.28 12.95 -10.60
N LEU A 31 -0.74 11.74 -10.34
CA LEU A 31 -0.98 11.01 -9.10
C LEU A 31 -0.37 11.74 -7.89
N GLU A 32 -1.18 11.96 -6.86
CA GLU A 32 -0.71 12.46 -5.58
C GLU A 32 0.18 11.42 -4.89
N LYS A 33 1.33 11.87 -4.39
CA LYS A 33 2.33 11.00 -3.78
C LYS A 33 2.11 10.97 -2.28
N GLU A 34 1.92 9.78 -1.75
CA GLU A 34 1.73 9.57 -0.32
C GLU A 34 2.90 8.76 0.25
N LYS A 35 3.37 9.17 1.42
CA LYS A 35 4.40 8.43 2.15
C LYS A 35 3.82 7.12 2.71
N LEU A 36 4.69 6.30 3.31
CA LEU A 36 4.24 5.14 4.06
C LEU A 36 3.24 5.59 5.14
N MET A 37 2.06 4.98 5.15
CA MET A 37 1.01 5.27 6.13
C MET A 37 1.45 4.88 7.55
N GLU A 38 0.97 5.63 8.53
CA GLU A 38 1.12 5.30 9.93
C GLU A 38 0.45 3.95 10.25
N ILE A 39 1.10 3.15 11.09
CA ILE A 39 0.63 1.80 11.48
C ILE A 39 -0.82 1.86 12.00
N GLN A 40 -1.15 2.85 12.83
CA GLN A 40 -2.49 2.99 13.39
C GLN A 40 -3.57 3.24 12.33
N ASN A 41 -3.24 3.97 11.25
CA ASN A 41 -4.17 4.21 10.16
C ASN A 41 -4.41 2.92 9.36
N VAL A 42 -3.34 2.15 9.10
CA VAL A 42 -3.45 0.85 8.41
C VAL A 42 -4.29 -0.14 9.23
N LEU A 43 -4.05 -0.24 10.54
CA LEU A 43 -4.82 -1.11 11.43
C LEU A 43 -6.29 -0.67 11.53
N THR A 44 -6.57 0.63 11.52
CA THR A 44 -7.94 1.16 11.51
C THR A 44 -8.67 0.75 10.23
N GLN A 45 -8.06 0.96 9.07
CA GLN A 45 -8.61 0.55 7.78
C GLN A 45 -8.80 -0.98 7.67
N ALA A 46 -7.88 -1.77 8.24
CA ALA A 46 -8.02 -3.22 8.29
C ALA A 46 -9.21 -3.67 9.16
N ARG A 47 -9.47 -3.00 10.30
CA ARG A 47 -10.65 -3.27 11.14
C ARG A 47 -11.95 -2.89 10.43
N GLU A 48 -11.99 -1.76 9.73
CA GLU A 48 -13.12 -1.32 8.91
C GLU A 48 -13.40 -2.29 7.75
N ALA A 49 -12.35 -2.76 7.08
CA ALA A 49 -12.45 -3.79 6.04
C ALA A 49 -13.03 -5.10 6.60
N LYS A 50 -12.57 -5.54 7.78
CA LYS A 50 -13.13 -6.71 8.45
C LYS A 50 -14.60 -6.53 8.81
N ALA A 51 -14.96 -5.36 9.35
CA ALA A 51 -16.35 -5.04 9.71
C ALA A 51 -17.28 -4.98 8.48
N SER A 52 -16.76 -4.57 7.31
CA SER A 52 -17.50 -4.59 6.04
C SER A 52 -17.54 -5.98 5.36
N GLY A 53 -17.04 -7.02 6.02
CA GLY A 53 -17.16 -8.41 5.58
C GLY A 53 -15.97 -8.95 4.78
N ALA A 54 -14.84 -8.21 4.71
CA ALA A 54 -13.63 -8.71 4.08
C ALA A 54 -13.02 -9.87 4.90
N SER A 55 -12.75 -10.97 4.20
CA SER A 55 -12.03 -12.14 4.74
C SER A 55 -10.50 -11.99 4.65
N ARG A 56 -10.01 -11.03 3.86
CA ARG A 56 -8.59 -10.74 3.65
C ARG A 56 -8.37 -9.25 3.47
N PHE A 57 -7.32 -8.73 4.11
CA PHE A 57 -6.84 -7.36 3.89
C PHE A 57 -5.47 -7.42 3.21
N CYS A 58 -5.30 -6.69 2.12
CA CYS A 58 -4.09 -6.67 1.30
C CYS A 58 -3.44 -5.29 1.37
N MET A 59 -2.13 -5.25 1.59
CA MET A 59 -1.35 -4.02 1.60
C MET A 59 -0.46 -3.96 0.35
N GLY A 60 -0.53 -2.86 -0.39
CA GLY A 60 0.31 -2.60 -1.55
C GLY A 60 1.26 -1.43 -1.30
N ALA A 61 2.51 -1.53 -1.75
CA ALA A 61 3.49 -0.45 -1.62
C ALA A 61 4.23 -0.21 -2.94
N ALA A 62 4.37 1.06 -3.33
CA ALA A 62 5.10 1.46 -4.53
C ALA A 62 6.63 1.43 -4.34
N TRP A 63 7.19 0.23 -4.17
CA TRP A 63 8.64 -0.03 -4.11
C TRP A 63 9.05 -1.13 -5.09
N ARG A 64 10.34 -1.21 -5.42
CA ARG A 64 10.92 -2.39 -6.07
C ARG A 64 11.02 -3.57 -5.08
N SER A 65 11.50 -3.27 -3.87
CA SER A 65 11.57 -4.19 -2.74
C SER A 65 11.45 -3.39 -1.43
N PRO A 66 10.95 -4.00 -0.33
CA PRO A 66 10.98 -3.36 0.98
C PRO A 66 12.41 -2.99 1.36
N ARG A 67 12.61 -1.79 1.91
CA ARG A 67 13.92 -1.36 2.43
C ARG A 67 14.10 -1.93 3.82
N GLU A 68 15.33 -2.22 4.23
CA GLU A 68 15.62 -2.75 5.58
C GLU A 68 15.04 -1.88 6.70
N LYS A 69 15.08 -0.55 6.54
CA LYS A 69 14.52 0.39 7.51
C LYS A 69 12.98 0.41 7.55
N ASP A 70 12.32 0.05 6.44
CA ASP A 70 10.87 0.10 6.29
C ASP A 70 10.25 -1.26 6.72
N MET A 71 11.01 -2.36 6.64
CA MET A 71 10.53 -3.70 6.95
C MET A 71 10.01 -3.87 8.39
N PRO A 72 10.65 -3.33 9.45
CA PRO A 72 10.10 -3.39 10.81
C PRO A 72 8.70 -2.78 10.90
N TYR A 73 8.47 -1.64 10.25
CA TYR A 73 7.15 -0.99 10.23
C TYR A 73 6.09 -1.85 9.53
N VAL A 74 6.46 -2.56 8.46
CA VAL A 74 5.54 -3.47 7.76
C VAL A 74 5.21 -4.68 8.62
N LEU A 75 6.16 -5.19 9.41
CA LEU A 75 5.92 -6.29 10.34
C LEU A 75 4.96 -5.87 11.47
N ASP A 76 5.06 -4.64 11.97
CA ASP A 76 4.16 -4.11 12.99
C ASP A 76 2.71 -3.86 12.48
N MET A 77 2.47 -3.96 11.17
CA MET A 77 1.13 -3.84 10.56
C MET A 77 0.35 -5.17 10.50
N VAL A 78 0.97 -6.30 10.85
CA VAL A 78 0.40 -7.66 10.79
C VAL A 78 0.05 -8.17 12.19
#